data_AF-A0A2W6DNA1-F1
#
_entry.id   AF-A0A2W6DNA1-F1
#
_cell.length_a   1.000
_cell.length_b   1.000
_cell.length_c   1.000
_cell.angle_alpha   90.00
_cell.angle_beta   90.00
_cell.angle_gamma   90.00
#
_symmetry.space_group_name_H-M   'P 1'
#
loop_
_entity.id
_entity.type
_entity.pdbx_description
1 polymer ?
#
loop_
_entity_poly.entity_id
_entity_poly.type
_entity_poly.pdbx_seq_one_letter_code
_entity_poly.pdbx_strand_id
1 'polypeptide(L)'
;MTEFHLTIQGRGTLALPTEIRRRHRLDEPGAQVRLVERDDGVIELHPLVAVPADQTWFWSERWQLMEREAEADVAAGRVAVTDGPDEFLEELDAPA
;
A
#
# COMPACT_ATOMS: atom_id res chain seq x y z
N MET A 1 -8.20 23.95 1.35
CA MET A 1 -6.97 24.03 0.54
C MET A 1 -5.86 24.49 1.46
N THR A 2 -4.78 23.75 1.58
CA THR A 2 -3.63 24.14 2.41
C THR A 2 -2.53 24.63 1.49
N GLU A 3 -2.03 25.84 1.74
CA GLU A 3 -0.97 26.47 0.95
C GLU A 3 0.28 26.62 1.81
N PHE A 4 1.44 26.34 1.22
CA PHE A 4 2.74 26.53 1.86
C PHE A 4 3.66 27.29 0.90
N HIS A 5 4.30 28.33 1.41
CA HIS A 5 5.39 28.99 0.69
C HIS A 5 6.70 28.30 1.08
N LEU A 6 7.36 27.66 0.10
CA LEU A 6 8.60 26.92 0.31
C LEU A 6 9.75 27.61 -0.42
N THR A 7 10.91 27.67 0.21
CA THR A 7 12.13 28.20 -0.41
C THR A 7 12.95 27.04 -0.97
N ILE A 8 13.35 27.16 -2.23
CA ILE A 8 14.32 26.24 -2.84
C ILE A 8 15.70 26.57 -2.27
N GLN A 9 16.32 25.58 -1.63
CA GLN A 9 17.68 25.66 -1.09
C GLN A 9 18.70 25.31 -2.19
N GLY A 10 19.98 25.29 -1.83
CA GLY A 10 21.04 24.90 -2.77
C GLY A 10 20.77 23.54 -3.42
N ARG A 11 21.16 23.43 -4.70
CA ARG A 11 21.00 22.22 -5.53
C ARG A 11 19.54 21.80 -5.81
N GLY A 12 18.57 22.71 -5.66
CA GLY A 12 17.17 22.41 -5.96
C GLY A 12 16.43 21.69 -4.82
N THR A 13 17.01 21.62 -3.63
CA THR A 13 16.40 20.93 -2.48
C THR A 13 15.26 21.77 -1.90
N LEU A 14 14.11 21.14 -1.64
CA LEU A 14 13.03 21.72 -0.84
C LEU A 14 12.73 20.81 0.34
N ALA A 15 12.29 21.40 1.45
CA ALA A 15 11.85 20.65 2.62
C ALA A 15 10.32 20.68 2.69
N LEU A 16 9.68 19.51 2.60
CA LEU A 16 8.25 19.39 2.82
C LEU A 16 7.91 19.70 4.30
N PRO A 17 6.83 20.45 4.59
CA PRO A 17 6.37 20.70 5.95
C PRO A 17 6.13 19.39 6.71
N THR A 18 6.41 19.38 8.02
CA THR A 18 6.25 18.19 8.87
C THR A 18 4.85 17.59 8.80
N GLU A 19 3.81 18.43 8.72
CA GLU A 19 2.43 17.97 8.61
C GLU A 19 2.17 17.20 7.31
N ILE A 20 2.69 17.69 6.18
CA ILE A 20 2.59 17.01 4.88
C ILE A 20 3.34 15.68 4.91
N ARG A 21 4.55 15.65 5.48
CA ARG A 21 5.33 14.42 5.57
C ARG A 21 4.58 13.33 6.33
N ARG A 22 4.11 13.63 7.55
CA ARG A 22 3.39 12.66 8.38
C ARG A 22 2.08 12.19 7.76
N ARG A 23 1.29 13.12 7.21
CA ARG A 23 0.00 12.80 6.59
C ARG A 23 0.13 11.82 5.43
N HIS A 24 1.22 11.92 4.68
CA HIS A 24 1.49 11.09 3.50
C HIS A 24 2.60 10.06 3.73
N ARG A 25 3.02 9.83 4.99
CA ARG A 25 4.09 8.89 5.37
C ARG A 25 5.41 9.10 4.62
N LEU A 26 5.71 10.33 4.24
CA LEU A 26 6.96 10.70 3.56
C LEU A 26 8.14 10.87 4.53
N ASP A 27 7.92 10.62 5.82
CA ASP A 27 8.94 10.52 6.87
C ASP A 27 9.41 9.07 7.13
N GLU A 28 8.80 8.08 6.46
CA GLU A 28 9.24 6.69 6.53
C GLU A 28 10.51 6.44 5.65
N PRO A 29 11.41 5.52 6.07
CA PRO A 29 12.58 5.16 5.28
C PRO A 29 12.20 4.66 3.88
N GLY A 30 12.84 5.22 2.84
CA GLY A 30 12.59 4.82 1.46
C GLY A 30 11.33 5.42 0.83
N ALA A 31 10.65 6.37 1.50
CA ALA A 31 9.55 7.10 0.91
C ALA A 31 9.97 7.81 -0.40
N GLN A 32 9.13 7.68 -1.43
CA GLN A 32 9.39 8.25 -2.75
C GLN A 32 8.25 9.19 -3.15
N VAL A 33 8.57 10.15 -4.01
CA VAL A 33 7.58 11.01 -4.66
C VAL A 33 7.81 10.95 -6.16
N ARG A 34 6.72 10.81 -6.93
CA ARG A 34 6.75 11.02 -8.37
C ARG A 34 6.46 12.48 -8.66
N LEU A 35 7.38 13.12 -9.38
CA LEU A 35 7.19 14.46 -9.91
C LEU A 35 6.58 14.38 -11.31
N VAL A 36 5.51 15.14 -11.53
CA VAL A 36 4.89 15.31 -12.84
C VAL A 36 4.86 16.81 -13.13
N GLU A 37 5.43 17.21 -14.27
CA GLU A 37 5.22 18.53 -14.83
C GLU A 37 4.11 18.42 -15.88
N ARG A 38 3.07 19.23 -15.73
CA ARG A 38 1.95 19.29 -16.66
C ARG A 38 2.21 20.35 -17.73
N ASP A 39 1.47 20.26 -18.84
CA ASP A 39 1.58 21.21 -19.96
C ASP A 39 1.22 22.65 -19.57
N ASP A 40 0.45 22.84 -18.49
CA ASP A 40 0.08 24.13 -17.92
C ASP A 40 1.11 24.70 -16.94
N GLY A 41 2.25 24.02 -16.78
CA GLY A 41 3.35 24.42 -15.88
C GLY A 41 3.11 24.07 -14.41
N VAL A 42 2.04 23.35 -14.08
CA VAL A 42 1.82 22.85 -12.71
C VAL A 42 2.78 21.69 -12.43
N ILE A 43 3.52 21.79 -11.32
CA ILE A 43 4.34 20.70 -10.80
C ILE A 43 3.55 19.97 -9.72
N GLU A 44 3.28 18.69 -9.95
CA GLU A 44 2.60 17.81 -9.00
C GLU A 44 3.59 16.84 -8.35
N LEU A 45 3.48 16.68 -7.04
CA LEU A 45 4.21 15.66 -6.28
C LEU A 45 3.23 14.61 -5.79
N HIS A 46 3.39 13.39 -6.28
CA HIS A 46 2.56 12.24 -5.93
C HIS A 46 3.33 11.34 -4.96
N PRO A 47 2.94 11.24 -3.67
CA PRO A 47 3.52 10.27 -2.74
C PRO A 47 3.39 8.85 -3.29
N LEU A 48 4.48 8.10 -3.23
CA LEU A 48 4.50 6.69 -3.61
C LEU A 48 4.70 5.83 -2.36
N VAL A 49 3.96 4.73 -2.29
CA VAL A 49 4.22 3.66 -1.34
C VAL A 49 5.26 2.74 -1.96
N ALA A 50 6.46 2.73 -1.40
CA ALA A 50 7.50 1.81 -1.83
C ALA A 50 7.16 0.40 -1.33
N VAL A 51 6.95 -0.53 -2.27
CA VAL A 51 6.78 -1.95 -1.95
C VAL A 51 8.11 -2.65 -2.19
N PRO A 52 8.64 -3.43 -1.23
CA PRO A 52 9.79 -4.29 -1.46
C PRO A 52 9.60 -5.14 -2.72
N ALA A 53 10.63 -5.26 -3.55
CA ALA A 53 10.51 -5.92 -4.86
C ALA A 53 10.03 -7.39 -4.73
N ASP A 54 10.47 -8.08 -3.68
CA ASP A 54 10.09 -9.45 -3.31
C ASP A 54 8.64 -9.58 -2.81
N GLN A 55 7.97 -8.47 -2.49
CA GLN A 55 6.56 -8.42 -2.08
C GLN A 55 5.65 -7.82 -3.15
N THR A 56 6.19 -7.47 -4.33
CA THR A 56 5.40 -6.85 -5.41
C THR A 56 4.31 -7.77 -5.94
N TRP A 57 4.51 -9.09 -5.87
CA TRP A 57 3.55 -10.11 -6.33
C TRP A 57 2.19 -10.00 -5.61
N PHE A 58 2.17 -9.60 -4.32
CA PHE A 58 0.96 -9.42 -3.53
C PHE A 58 0.05 -8.33 -4.12
N TRP A 59 0.65 -7.34 -4.78
CA TRP A 59 -0.04 -6.21 -5.40
C TRP A 59 -0.39 -6.45 -6.87
N SER A 60 -0.14 -7.64 -7.41
CA SER A 60 -0.60 -7.99 -8.76
C SER A 60 -2.12 -8.02 -8.83
N GLU A 61 -2.69 -7.62 -9.96
CA GLU A 61 -4.15 -7.61 -10.18
C GLU A 61 -4.79 -8.98 -9.88
N ARG A 62 -4.12 -10.06 -10.31
CA ARG A 62 -4.55 -11.43 -10.02
C ARG A 62 -4.63 -11.69 -8.52
N TRP A 63 -3.60 -11.31 -7.75
CA TRP A 63 -3.59 -11.56 -6.31
C TRP A 63 -4.65 -10.74 -5.58
N GLN A 64 -4.80 -9.47 -5.93
CA GLN A 64 -5.84 -8.60 -5.36
C GLN A 64 -7.27 -9.06 -5.71
N LEU A 65 -7.47 -9.74 -6.84
CA LEU A 65 -8.75 -10.37 -7.15
C LEU A 65 -9.02 -11.57 -6.23
N MET A 66 -8.03 -12.47 -6.07
CA MET A 66 -8.15 -13.62 -5.17
C MET A 66 -8.36 -13.19 -3.71
N GLU A 67 -7.71 -12.13 -3.26
CA GLU A 67 -7.90 -11.58 -1.91
C GLU A 67 -9.33 -11.10 -1.68
N ARG A 68 -9.92 -10.38 -2.66
CA ARG A 68 -11.31 -9.93 -2.57
C ARG A 68 -12.30 -11.08 -2.58
N GLU A 69 -12.02 -12.14 -3.32
CA GLU A 69 -12.83 -13.36 -3.33
C GLU A 69 -12.77 -14.06 -1.96
N ALA A 70 -11.57 -14.25 -1.42
CA ALA A 70 -11.37 -14.83 -0.09
C ALA A 70 -12.06 -13.99 1.01
N GLU A 71 -11.95 -12.67 0.97
CA GLU A 71 -12.64 -11.77 1.91
C GLU A 71 -14.16 -11.89 1.79
N ALA A 72 -14.70 -12.04 0.57
CA ALA A 72 -16.11 -12.27 0.35
C ALA A 72 -16.59 -13.66 0.83
N ASP A 73 -15.75 -14.69 0.77
CA ASP A 73 -16.02 -16.00 1.34
C ASP A 73 -16.07 -15.94 2.87
N VAL A 74 -15.08 -15.32 3.50
CA VAL A 74 -15.03 -15.08 4.96
C VAL A 74 -16.26 -14.32 5.42
N ALA A 75 -16.59 -13.19 4.77
CA ALA A 75 -17.73 -12.36 5.14
C ALA A 75 -19.07 -13.09 4.98
N ALA A 76 -19.18 -14.01 4.02
CA ALA A 76 -20.37 -14.82 3.81
C ALA A 76 -20.40 -16.10 4.67
N GLY A 77 -19.40 -16.33 5.52
CA GLY A 77 -19.28 -17.55 6.32
C GLY A 77 -19.01 -18.80 5.48
N ARG A 78 -18.52 -18.67 4.24
CA ARG A 78 -18.07 -19.78 3.38
C ARG A 78 -16.65 -20.21 3.79
N VAL A 79 -16.46 -20.47 5.07
CA VAL A 79 -15.20 -20.87 5.67
C VAL A 79 -15.43 -22.03 6.62
N ALA A 80 -14.48 -22.95 6.70
CA ALA A 80 -14.44 -23.94 7.76
C ALA A 80 -13.70 -23.34 8.96
N VAL A 81 -14.19 -23.63 10.17
CA VAL A 81 -13.54 -23.23 11.43
C VAL A 81 -13.37 -24.50 12.25
N THR A 82 -12.13 -24.76 12.67
CA THR A 82 -11.76 -25.90 13.50
C THR A 82 -11.31 -25.40 14.86
N ASP A 83 -11.56 -26.17 15.93
CA ASP A 83 -11.23 -25.81 17.31
C ASP A 83 -9.74 -25.93 17.62
N GLY A 84 -8.94 -26.50 16.71
CA GLY A 84 -7.49 -26.59 16.86
C GLY A 84 -6.77 -27.25 15.69
N PRO A 85 -5.43 -27.28 15.73
CA PRO A 85 -4.62 -27.85 14.65
C PRO A 85 -4.82 -29.36 14.46
N ASP A 86 -5.16 -30.11 15.52
CA ASP A 86 -5.39 -31.56 15.42
C ASP A 86 -6.65 -31.86 14.58
N GLU A 87 -7.76 -31.18 14.86
CA GLU A 87 -9.01 -31.29 14.09
C GLU A 87 -8.83 -30.80 12.64
N PHE A 88 -8.08 -29.72 12.43
CA PHE A 88 -7.74 -29.22 11.09
C PHE A 88 -6.99 -30.26 10.25
N LEU A 89 -6.01 -30.95 10.84
CA LEU A 89 -5.25 -31.98 10.13
C LEU A 89 -6.13 -33.20 9.82
N GLU A 90 -7.02 -33.59 10.73
CA GLU A 90 -7.98 -34.67 10.50
C GLU A 90 -8.92 -34.37 9.32
N GLU A 91 -9.40 -33.11 9.19
CA GLU A 91 -10.23 -32.69 8.04
C GLU A 91 -9.46 -32.68 6.71
N LEU A 92 -8.19 -32.25 6.71
CA LEU A 92 -7.37 -32.21 5.48
C LEU A 92 -7.03 -33.60 4.93
N ASP A 93 -6.84 -34.57 5.82
CA ASP A 93 -6.53 -35.95 5.46
C ASP A 93 -7.79 -36.77 5.13
N ALA A 94 -8.99 -36.23 5.38
CA ALA A 94 -10.25 -36.87 5.03
C ALA A 94 -10.44 -36.92 3.50
N PRO A 95 -10.88 -38.06 2.93
CA PRO A 95 -11.17 -38.14 1.50
C PRO A 95 -12.34 -37.23 1.13
N ALA A 96 -12.20 -36.52 0.00
CA ALA A 96 -13.18 -35.59 -0.56
C ALA A 96 -14.51 -36.23 -0.99
#